data_AF-A0A6M8UA13-F1
#
_entry.id   AF-A0A6M8UA13-F1
#
_cell.length_a   1.000
_cell.length_b   1.000
_cell.length_c   1.000
_cell.angle_alpha   90.00
_cell.angle_beta   90.00
_cell.angle_gamma   90.00
#
_symmetry.space_group_name_H-M   'P 1'
#
loop_
_entity.id
_entity.type
_entity.pdbx_description
1 polymer ?
#
loop_
_entity_poly.entity_id
_entity_poly.type
_entity_poly.pdbx_seq_one_letter_code
_entity_poly.pdbx_strand_id
1 'polypeptide(L)'
;MARVKLTVRRLYALRGERMVSTRATARVFVGETLIATEDITGLTESPVSKYLDHDQAEGQPVRVEWDCEGIADMAVVEWHDVHDSRS
;
A
#
# COMPACT_ATOMS: atom_id res chain seq x y z
N MET A 1 8.54 4.73 -16.45
CA MET A 1 8.56 4.77 -14.97
C MET A 1 7.68 3.64 -14.49
N ALA A 2 8.26 2.73 -13.73
CA ALA A 2 7.55 1.60 -13.18
C ALA A 2 6.66 2.06 -12.03
N ARG A 3 5.56 1.34 -11.79
CA ARG A 3 4.59 1.66 -10.74
C ARG A 3 4.37 0.46 -9.86
N VAL A 4 4.06 0.75 -8.61
CA VAL A 4 3.44 -0.22 -7.70
C VAL A 4 2.06 0.25 -7.27
N LYS A 5 1.18 -0.70 -7.03
CA LYS A 5 -0.14 -0.47 -6.44
C LYS A 5 -0.11 -0.91 -4.98
N LEU A 6 -0.09 0.06 -4.08
CA LEU A 6 -0.30 -0.15 -2.65
C LEU A 6 -1.81 -0.23 -2.39
N THR A 7 -2.28 -1.31 -1.77
CA THR A 7 -3.67 -1.53 -1.41
C THR A 7 -3.79 -1.65 0.11
N VAL A 8 -4.55 -0.74 0.73
CA VAL A 8 -4.95 -0.83 2.13
C VAL A 8 -6.29 -1.53 2.18
N ARG A 9 -6.30 -2.78 2.63
CA ARG A 9 -7.51 -3.60 2.72
C ARG A 9 -8.34 -3.24 3.95
N ARG A 10 -7.65 -2.98 5.06
CA ARG A 10 -8.26 -2.60 6.34
C ARG A 10 -7.35 -1.62 7.07
N LEU A 11 -7.94 -0.62 7.71
CA LEU A 11 -7.27 0.29 8.62
C LEU A 11 -8.27 0.79 9.66
N TYR A 12 -8.09 0.41 10.92
CA TYR A 12 -8.91 0.88 12.03
C TYR A 12 -8.26 0.52 13.36
N ALA A 13 -8.62 1.23 14.42
CA ALA A 13 -8.37 0.78 15.78
C ALA A 13 -9.69 0.38 16.45
N LEU A 14 -9.61 -0.45 17.49
CA LEU A 14 -10.73 -0.71 18.38
C LEU A 14 -10.62 0.20 19.61
N ARG A 15 -11.73 0.86 19.95
CA ARG A 15 -11.91 1.60 21.21
C ARG A 15 -13.19 1.08 21.86
N GLY A 16 -13.03 0.17 22.81
CA GLY A 16 -14.13 -0.69 23.25
C GLY A 16 -14.59 -1.57 22.09
N GLU A 17 -15.88 -1.53 21.77
CA GLU A 17 -16.50 -2.30 20.67
C GLU A 17 -16.68 -1.49 19.39
N ARG A 18 -16.15 -0.26 19.34
CA ARG A 18 -16.27 0.61 18.16
C ARG A 18 -14.98 0.67 17.39
N MET A 19 -15.12 0.60 16.07
CA MET A 19 -14.04 0.88 15.13
C MET A 19 -13.87 2.39 15.02
N VAL A 20 -12.64 2.85 15.17
CA VAL A 20 -12.28 4.27 15.07
C VAL A 20 -11.15 4.46 14.06
N SER A 21 -11.03 5.68 13.54
CA SER A 21 -9.91 6.03 12.70
C SER A 21 -8.59 5.85 13.44
N THR A 22 -7.57 5.42 12.70
CA THR A 22 -6.21 5.27 13.21
C THR A 22 -5.21 5.72 12.14
N ARG A 23 -3.92 5.71 12.50
CA ARG A 23 -2.80 5.97 11.60
C ARG A 23 -1.97 4.71 11.46
N ALA A 24 -1.52 4.45 10.24
CA ALA A 24 -0.49 3.48 9.93
C ALA A 24 0.61 4.13 9.08
N THR A 25 1.86 3.78 9.35
CA THR A 25 3.00 4.20 8.54
C THR A 25 3.42 3.04 7.67
N ALA A 26 3.16 3.11 6.36
CA ALA A 26 3.54 2.08 5.40
C ALA A 26 4.89 2.41 4.77
N ARG A 27 5.75 1.40 4.61
CA ARG A 27 7.05 1.47 3.96
C ARG A 27 7.04 0.51 2.79
N VAL A 28 7.18 1.04 1.58
CA VAL A 28 7.09 0.26 0.35
C VAL A 28 8.49 0.07 -0.23
N PHE A 29 8.82 -1.19 -0.52
CA PHE A 29 10.12 -1.62 -1.01
C PHE A 29 9.99 -2.28 -2.38
N VAL A 30 10.98 -2.05 -3.22
CA VAL A 30 11.22 -2.78 -4.47
C VAL A 30 12.62 -3.37 -4.40
N GLY A 31 12.74 -4.70 -4.45
CA GLY A 31 13.95 -5.40 -4.03
C GLY A 31 14.23 -5.10 -2.55
N GLU A 32 15.43 -4.60 -2.27
CA GLU A 32 15.84 -4.15 -0.94
C GLU A 32 15.71 -2.63 -0.75
N THR A 33 15.29 -1.90 -1.78
CA THR A 33 15.26 -0.44 -1.78
C THR A 33 13.91 0.07 -1.28
N LEU A 34 13.93 0.92 -0.26
CA LEU A 34 12.75 1.69 0.17
C LEU A 34 12.44 2.76 -0.89
N ILE A 35 11.30 2.62 -1.56
CA ILE A 35 10.89 3.57 -2.61
C ILE A 35 9.92 4.63 -2.09
N ALA A 36 9.17 4.35 -1.02
CA ALA A 36 8.20 5.28 -0.47
C ALA A 36 7.90 4.99 1.02
N THR A 37 7.62 6.06 1.76
CA THR A 37 7.01 5.99 3.10
C THR A 37 5.71 6.78 3.08
N GLU A 38 4.62 6.15 3.50
CA GLU A 38 3.26 6.67 3.40
C GLU A 38 2.61 6.72 4.77
N ASP A 39 2.17 7.92 5.15
CA ASP A 39 1.36 8.14 6.34
C ASP A 39 -0.12 8.03 6.00
N ILE A 40 -0.72 6.88 6.34
CA ILE A 40 -2.11 6.58 6.04
C ILE A 40 -2.94 6.80 7.29
N THR A 41 -3.88 7.73 7.24
CA THR A 41 -4.81 7.99 8.34
C THR A 41 -6.24 7.79 7.86
N GLY A 42 -7.04 7.06 8.64
CA GLY A 42 -8.44 6.86 8.32
C GLY A 42 -9.08 5.66 9.01
N LEU A 43 -10.26 5.33 8.52
CA LEU A 43 -11.04 4.16 8.87
C LEU A 43 -11.47 3.49 7.56
N THR A 44 -11.02 2.27 7.28
CA THR A 44 -11.53 1.50 6.14
C THR A 44 -11.63 0.01 6.45
N GLU A 45 -12.71 -0.59 5.96
CA GLU A 45 -12.91 -2.04 5.84
C GLU A 45 -12.97 -2.49 4.38
N SER A 46 -12.93 -1.53 3.45
CA SER A 46 -12.92 -1.78 2.01
C SER A 46 -11.55 -1.46 1.42
N PRO A 47 -11.07 -2.23 0.43
CA PRO A 47 -9.79 -1.97 -0.20
C PRO A 47 -9.71 -0.60 -0.87
N VAL A 48 -8.72 0.21 -0.48
CA VAL A 48 -8.39 1.48 -1.12
C VAL A 48 -6.98 1.37 -1.68
N SER A 49 -6.78 1.82 -2.93
CA SER A 49 -5.50 1.70 -3.62
C SER A 49 -4.85 3.07 -3.86
N LYS A 50 -3.53 3.10 -3.73
CA LYS A 50 -2.66 4.20 -4.15
C LYS A 50 -1.63 3.65 -5.13
N TYR A 51 -1.32 4.43 -6.16
CA TYR A 51 -0.27 4.10 -7.13
C TYR A 51 0.95 4.96 -6.82
N LEU A 52 2.12 4.33 -6.81
CA LEU A 52 3.40 4.97 -6.51
C LEU A 52 4.35 4.73 -7.68
N ASP A 53 4.89 5.81 -8.23
CA ASP A 53 5.94 5.77 -9.25
C ASP A 53 7.30 5.50 -8.60
N HIS A 54 8.16 4.73 -9.28
CA HIS A 54 9.55 4.51 -8.86
C HIS A 54 10.51 4.34 -10.04
N ASP A 55 11.79 4.53 -9.76
CA ASP A 55 12.88 4.44 -10.73
C ASP A 55 13.65 3.09 -10.68
N GLN A 56 13.22 2.17 -9.81
CA GLN A 56 13.78 0.81 -9.75
C GLN A 56 13.41 -0.01 -10.99
N ALA A 57 14.27 -0.98 -11.35
CA ALA A 57 14.00 -1.90 -12.45
C ALA A 57 12.73 -2.73 -12.23
N GLU A 58 11.99 -2.98 -13.30
CA GLU A 58 10.78 -3.81 -13.30
C GLU A 58 11.09 -5.29 -13.03
N GLY A 59 10.07 -6.04 -12.59
CA GLY A 59 10.16 -7.47 -12.28
C GLY A 59 10.87 -7.80 -10.96
N GLN A 60 11.22 -6.78 -10.18
CA GLN A 60 11.78 -6.96 -8.85
C GLN A 60 10.69 -7.33 -7.82
N PRO A 61 11.04 -8.10 -6.77
CA PRO A 61 10.08 -8.42 -5.71
C PRO A 61 9.65 -7.14 -5.00
N VAL A 62 8.33 -6.97 -4.84
CA VAL A 62 7.75 -5.82 -4.15
C VAL A 62 7.26 -6.23 -2.77
N ARG A 63 7.41 -5.35 -1.80
CA ARG A 63 7.05 -5.63 -0.41
C ARG A 63 6.56 -4.37 0.29
N VAL A 64 5.59 -4.53 1.17
CA VAL A 64 5.16 -3.45 2.06
C VAL A 64 5.29 -3.93 3.49
N GLU A 65 5.87 -3.09 4.32
CA GLU A 65 5.87 -3.21 5.77
C GLU A 65 5.05 -2.07 6.34
N TRP A 66 4.43 -2.24 7.51
CA TRP A 66 3.72 -1.16 8.16
C TRP A 66 3.80 -1.25 9.66
N ASP A 67 3.71 -0.08 10.29
CA ASP A 67 3.50 0.08 11.72
C ASP A 67 2.12 0.70 11.96
N CYS A 68 1.36 0.18 12.93
CA CYS A 68 0.01 0.65 13.24
C CYS A 68 -0.32 0.33 14.70
N GLU A 69 -0.89 1.29 15.43
CA GLU A 69 -1.39 1.10 16.80
C GLU A 69 -2.72 0.30 16.87
N GLY A 70 -3.20 -0.19 15.73
CA GLY A 70 -4.46 -0.92 15.60
C GLY A 70 -4.36 -2.04 14.57
N ILE A 71 -5.42 -2.22 13.79
CA ILE A 71 -5.51 -3.22 12.73
C ILE A 71 -5.21 -2.53 11.40
N ALA A 72 -4.21 -3.05 10.71
CA ALA A 72 -3.89 -2.68 9.34
C ALA A 72 -3.56 -3.95 8.54
N ASP A 73 -4.11 -4.03 7.33
CA ASP A 73 -3.80 -5.06 6.33
C ASP A 73 -3.50 -4.35 5.02
N MET A 74 -2.25 -4.48 4.54
CA MET A 74 -1.78 -3.85 3.33
C MET A 74 -1.12 -4.87 2.40
N ALA A 75 -1.31 -4.67 1.11
CA ALA A 75 -0.64 -5.45 0.08
C ALA A 75 -0.06 -4.50 -0.96
N VAL A 76 1.07 -4.87 -1.55
CA VAL A 76 1.64 -4.16 -2.69
C VAL A 76 1.86 -5.14 -3.83
N VAL A 77 1.60 -4.68 -5.04
CA VAL A 77 1.88 -5.43 -6.27
C VAL A 77 2.54 -4.48 -7.27
N GLU A 78 3.41 -5.02 -8.10
CA GLU A 78 3.88 -4.29 -9.28
C GLU A 78 2.69 -4.02 -10.20
N TRP A 79 2.59 -2.79 -10.69
CA TRP A 79 1.53 -2.35 -11.56
C TRP A 79 2.09 -2.03 -12.94
N HIS A 80 1.83 -2.95 -13.85
CA HIS A 80 2.04 -2.74 -15.27
C HIS A 80 0.75 -2.16 -15.84
N ASP A 81 0.85 -0.97 -16.41
CA ASP A 81 -0.29 -0.39 -17.12
C ASP A 81 -0.58 -1.26 -18.35
N VAL A 82 -1.63 -2.08 -18.25
CA VAL A 82 -2.07 -2.89 -19.39
C VAL A 82 -2.80 -1.96 -20.35
N HIS A 83 -2.03 -1.23 -21.18
CA HIS A 83 -2.56 -0.77 -22.46
C HIS A 83 -2.80 -2.03 -23.32
N ASP A 84 -3.98 -2.64 -23.17
CA ASP A 84 -4.57 -3.56 -24.15
C ASP A 84 -4.87 -2.72 -25.41
N SER A 85 -3.82 -2.43 -26.16
CA SER A 85 -3.92 -1.95 -27.53
C SER A 85 -4.31 -3.17 -28.38
N ARG A 86 -5.60 -3.52 -28.36
CA ARG A 86 -6.17 -4.33 -29.44
C ARG A 86 -6.17 -3.47 -30.70
N SER A 87 -5.07 -3.52 -31.43
CA SER A 87 -5.01 -3.20 -32.86
C SER A 87 -5.71 -4.29 -33.68
#